data_AF-A0A6B8JQB2-F1
#
_entry.id   AF-A0A6B8JQB2-F1
#
_cell.length_a   1.000
_cell.length_b   1.000
_cell.length_c   1.000
_cell.angle_alpha   90.00
_cell.angle_beta   90.00
_cell.angle_gamma   90.00
#
_symmetry.space_group_name_H-M   'P 1'
#
loop_
_entity.id
_entity.type
_entity.pdbx_description
1 polymer ?
#
loop_
_entity_poly.entity_id
_entity_poly.type
_entity_poly.pdbx_seq_one_letter_code
_entity_poly.pdbx_strand_id
1 'polypeptide(L)'
;MKNDMFDKYTEQAEKLFMAPTRSYAKLAVDYTEKLMAAQMEAVRTYSEIGMQQARAAMEIKDTKGFQQYAEQQQTVAKDLSERVKSDAEKSVAMNQDFANDIRKLVESSVQTASETAQQSVAEAKKAAKVS
;
A
#
# COMPACT_ATOMS: atom_id res chain seq x y z
N MET A 1 21.18 26.31 -28.73
CA MET A 1 22.17 26.44 -27.63
C MET A 1 21.57 26.91 -26.31
N LYS A 2 21.01 28.13 -26.15
CA LYS A 2 20.43 28.55 -24.86
C LYS A 2 19.15 27.78 -24.46
N ASN A 3 18.25 27.49 -25.41
CA ASN A 3 17.08 26.63 -25.15
C ASN A 3 17.50 25.20 -24.79
N ASP A 4 18.40 24.58 -25.56
CA ASP A 4 18.84 23.20 -25.31
C ASP A 4 19.45 23.00 -23.91
N MET A 5 20.18 24.00 -23.40
CA MET A 5 20.75 23.94 -22.04
C MET A 5 19.70 24.13 -20.95
N PHE A 6 18.68 24.96 -21.21
CA PHE A 6 17.55 25.15 -20.30
C PHE A 6 16.65 23.91 -20.24
N ASP A 7 16.39 23.27 -21.38
CA ASP A 7 15.60 22.06 -21.49
C ASP A 7 16.27 20.88 -20.77
N LYS A 8 17.59 20.71 -20.95
CA LYS A 8 18.37 19.69 -20.21
C LYS A 8 18.35 19.91 -18.70
N TYR A 9 18.48 21.15 -18.25
CA TYR A 9 18.41 21.47 -16.82
C TYR A 9 17.04 21.10 -16.26
N THR A 10 15.97 21.43 -16.99
CA THR A 10 14.59 21.09 -16.63
C THR A 10 14.40 19.57 -16.58
N GLU A 11 14.94 18.83 -17.54
CA GLU A 11 14.87 17.36 -17.57
C GLU A 11 15.63 16.71 -16.41
N GLN A 12 16.83 17.23 -16.06
CA GLN A 12 17.58 16.75 -14.90
C GLN A 12 16.85 17.07 -13.59
N ALA A 13 16.27 18.26 -13.47
CA ALA A 13 15.48 18.63 -12.30
C ALA A 13 14.24 17.74 -12.14
N GLU A 14 13.58 17.41 -13.25
CA GLU A 14 12.45 16.48 -13.27
C GLU A 14 12.89 15.08 -12.82
N LYS A 15 13.99 14.53 -13.36
CA LYS A 15 14.50 13.20 -13.03
C LYS A 15 15.01 13.07 -11.60
N LEU A 16 15.74 14.07 -11.11
CA LEU A 16 16.41 14.00 -9.81
C LEU A 16 15.50 14.36 -8.63
N PHE A 17 14.48 15.20 -8.85
CA PHE A 17 13.68 15.74 -7.76
C PHE A 17 12.19 15.43 -7.95
N MET A 18 11.59 15.82 -9.07
CA MET A 18 10.13 15.73 -9.22
C MET A 18 9.62 14.30 -9.36
N ALA A 19 10.29 13.46 -10.15
CA ALA A 19 9.88 12.08 -10.39
C ALA A 19 9.96 11.20 -9.13
N PRO A 20 11.03 11.26 -8.31
CA PRO A 20 11.05 10.61 -7.00
C PRO A 20 9.93 11.12 -6.10
N THR A 21 9.73 12.44 -5.98
CA THR A 21 8.67 13.02 -5.13
C THR A 21 7.27 12.52 -5.52
N ARG A 22 6.95 12.50 -6.82
CA ARG A 22 5.66 11.97 -7.30
C ARG A 22 5.51 10.48 -6.99
N SER A 23 6.58 9.70 -7.14
CA SER A 23 6.57 8.28 -6.82
C SER A 23 6.34 8.03 -5.32
N TYR A 24 6.96 8.81 -4.43
CA TYR A 24 6.69 8.76 -3.00
C TYR A 24 5.24 9.15 -2.66
N ALA A 25 4.72 10.21 -3.28
CA ALA A 25 3.33 10.62 -3.09
C ALA A 25 2.36 9.53 -3.53
N LYS A 26 2.61 8.90 -4.69
CA LYS A 26 1.83 7.76 -5.16
C LYS A 26 1.88 6.59 -4.18
N LEU A 27 3.06 6.23 -3.67
CA LEU A 27 3.20 5.16 -2.69
C LEU A 27 2.40 5.44 -1.40
N ALA A 28 2.40 6.69 -0.93
CA ALA A 28 1.62 7.09 0.24
C ALA A 28 0.11 6.99 0.00
N VAL A 29 -0.37 7.40 -1.18
CA VAL A 29 -1.77 7.24 -1.60
C VAL A 29 -2.14 5.77 -1.69
N ASP A 30 -1.35 4.96 -2.40
CA ASP A 30 -1.59 3.53 -2.58
C ASP A 30 -1.63 2.79 -1.22
N TYR A 31 -0.76 3.14 -0.27
CA TYR A 31 -0.80 2.59 1.09
C TYR A 31 -2.06 3.01 1.86
N THR A 32 -2.47 4.27 1.72
CA THR A 32 -3.69 4.78 2.36
C THR A 32 -4.94 4.11 1.81
N GLU A 33 -5.01 3.90 0.48
CA GLU A 33 -6.09 3.16 -0.16
C GLU A 33 -6.19 1.72 0.36
N LYS A 34 -5.06 1.01 0.45
CA LYS A 34 -5.01 -0.36 1.02
C LYS A 34 -5.49 -0.37 2.47
N LEU A 35 -5.06 0.58 3.30
CA LEU A 35 -5.46 0.69 4.70
C LEU A 35 -6.97 0.96 4.84
N MET A 36 -7.52 1.89 4.05
CA MET A 36 -8.95 2.20 4.06
C MET A 36 -9.79 1.03 3.58
N ALA A 37 -9.35 0.32 2.54
CA ALA A 37 -10.02 -0.88 2.06
C ALA A 37 -10.08 -1.96 3.17
N ALA A 38 -8.97 -2.20 3.86
CA ALA A 38 -8.91 -3.14 4.97
C ALA A 38 -9.85 -2.74 6.13
N GLN A 39 -9.88 -1.45 6.50
CA GLN A 39 -10.79 -0.97 7.55
C GLN A 39 -12.27 -1.10 7.15
N MET A 40 -12.63 -0.77 5.91
CA MET A 40 -14.00 -0.94 5.41
C MET A 40 -14.42 -2.40 5.36
N GLU A 41 -13.52 -3.30 4.93
CA GLU A 41 -13.76 -4.74 4.91
C GLU A 41 -14.02 -5.26 6.34
N ALA A 42 -13.19 -4.88 7.30
CA ALA A 42 -13.36 -5.24 8.71
C ALA A 42 -14.70 -4.74 9.25
N VAL A 43 -15.04 -3.47 9.06
CA VAL A 43 -16.32 -2.87 9.52
C VAL A 43 -17.51 -3.62 8.94
N ARG A 44 -17.52 -3.85 7.62
CA ARG A 44 -18.58 -4.61 6.95
C ARG A 44 -18.73 -6.00 7.54
N THR A 45 -17.61 -6.69 7.67
CA THR A 45 -17.53 -8.08 8.12
C THR A 45 -18.03 -8.25 9.54
N TYR A 46 -17.58 -7.40 10.48
CA TYR A 46 -18.01 -7.46 11.88
C TYR A 46 -19.48 -7.02 12.04
N SER A 47 -19.95 -6.05 11.24
CA SER A 47 -21.36 -5.65 11.24
C SER A 47 -22.27 -6.77 10.73
N GLU A 48 -21.85 -7.49 9.67
CA GLU A 48 -22.57 -8.65 9.16
C GLU A 48 -22.68 -9.77 10.21
N ILE A 49 -21.59 -10.06 10.94
CA ILE A 49 -21.64 -11.01 12.07
C ILE A 49 -22.65 -10.55 13.12
N GLY A 50 -22.55 -9.29 13.58
CA GLY A 50 -23.44 -8.77 14.62
C GLY A 50 -24.91 -8.84 14.22
N MET A 51 -25.23 -8.50 12.96
CA MET A 51 -26.59 -8.58 12.43
C MET A 51 -27.08 -10.03 12.28
N GLN A 52 -26.21 -10.95 11.87
CA GLN A 52 -26.54 -12.39 11.82
C GLN A 52 -26.81 -12.93 13.24
N GLN A 53 -26.00 -12.56 14.22
CA GLN A 53 -26.18 -12.96 15.61
C GLN A 53 -27.47 -12.39 16.22
N ALA A 54 -27.76 -11.12 15.96
CA ALA A 54 -29.01 -10.51 16.40
C ALA A 54 -30.24 -11.24 15.82
N ARG A 55 -30.19 -11.63 14.54
CA ARG A 55 -31.26 -12.42 13.90
C ARG A 55 -31.38 -13.81 14.53
N ALA A 56 -30.27 -14.52 14.69
CA ALA A 56 -30.26 -15.84 15.32
C ALA A 56 -30.80 -15.80 16.75
N ALA A 57 -30.47 -14.75 17.51
CA ALA A 57 -30.99 -14.55 18.86
C ALA A 57 -32.52 -14.30 18.87
N MET A 58 -33.05 -13.56 17.90
CA MET A 58 -34.50 -13.34 17.75
C MET A 58 -35.28 -14.60 17.37
N GLU A 59 -34.63 -15.62 16.81
CA GLU A 59 -35.26 -16.90 16.45
C GLU A 59 -35.42 -17.86 17.65
N ILE A 60 -34.81 -17.55 18.79
CA ILE A 60 -34.90 -18.34 20.02
C ILE A 60 -36.32 -18.20 20.61
N LYS A 61 -37.09 -19.29 20.58
CA LYS A 61 -38.46 -19.35 21.11
C LYS A 61 -38.59 -20.19 22.37
N ASP A 62 -37.62 -21.06 22.62
CA ASP A 62 -37.62 -22.04 23.70
C ASP A 62 -36.19 -22.48 24.05
N THR A 63 -36.07 -23.39 25.01
CA THR A 63 -34.79 -23.94 25.47
C THR A 63 -34.05 -24.72 24.39
N LYS A 64 -34.75 -25.34 23.43
CA LYS A 64 -34.12 -26.06 22.31
C LYS A 64 -33.52 -25.07 21.31
N GLY A 65 -34.21 -23.98 21.00
CA GLY A 65 -33.68 -22.89 20.18
C GLY A 65 -32.45 -22.24 20.82
N PHE A 66 -32.45 -22.08 22.15
CA PHE A 66 -31.28 -21.59 22.88
C PHE A 66 -30.09 -22.54 22.75
N GLN A 67 -30.31 -23.86 22.88
CA GLN A 67 -29.25 -24.85 22.74
C GLN A 67 -28.65 -24.85 21.32
N GLN A 68 -29.50 -24.75 20.28
CA GLN A 68 -29.05 -24.63 18.89
C GLN A 68 -28.25 -23.35 18.64
N TYR A 69 -28.69 -22.21 19.20
CA TYR A 69 -27.94 -20.96 19.14
C TYR A 69 -26.56 -21.09 19.80
N ALA A 70 -26.47 -21.74 20.96
CA ALA A 70 -25.21 -21.98 21.66
C ALA A 70 -24.25 -22.88 20.86
N GLU A 71 -24.78 -23.92 20.19
CA GLU A 71 -24.00 -24.76 19.28
C GLU A 71 -23.45 -23.93 18.09
N GLN A 72 -24.25 -23.04 17.52
CA GLN A 72 -23.81 -22.13 16.45
C GLN A 72 -22.77 -21.10 16.89
N GLN A 73 -22.78 -20.66 18.15
CA GLN A 73 -21.76 -19.73 18.66
C GLN A 73 -20.34 -20.29 18.53
N GLN A 74 -20.17 -21.61 18.63
CA GLN A 74 -18.84 -22.22 18.47
C GLN A 74 -18.29 -22.02 17.06
N THR A 75 -19.13 -22.19 16.04
CA THR A 75 -18.77 -21.91 14.64
C THR A 75 -18.45 -20.43 14.44
N VAL A 76 -19.26 -19.55 15.01
CA VAL A 76 -19.07 -18.10 14.89
C VAL A 76 -17.77 -17.65 15.56
N ALA A 77 -17.45 -18.21 16.72
CA ALA A 77 -16.18 -17.96 17.40
C ALA A 77 -14.98 -18.44 16.57
N LYS A 78 -15.11 -19.59 15.90
CA LYS A 78 -14.09 -20.09 14.97
C LYS A 78 -13.92 -19.15 13.77
N ASP A 79 -15.00 -18.78 13.11
CA ASP A 79 -14.98 -17.88 11.95
C ASP A 79 -14.40 -16.52 12.32
N LEU A 80 -14.74 -16.00 13.51
CA LEU A 80 -14.18 -14.75 14.03
C LEU A 80 -12.66 -14.87 14.26
N SER A 81 -12.20 -15.98 14.84
CA SER A 81 -10.77 -16.24 15.07
C SER A 81 -9.99 -16.32 13.75
N GLU A 82 -10.53 -17.04 12.75
CA GLU A 82 -9.94 -17.14 11.42
C GLU A 82 -9.87 -15.76 10.73
N ARG A 83 -10.91 -14.94 10.88
CA ARG A 83 -10.94 -13.57 10.36
C ARG A 83 -9.91 -12.67 11.03
N VAL A 84 -9.82 -12.68 12.36
CA VAL A 84 -8.80 -11.91 13.10
C VAL A 84 -7.39 -12.31 12.63
N LYS A 85 -7.15 -13.61 12.45
CA LYS A 85 -5.88 -14.09 11.90
C LYS A 85 -5.63 -13.55 10.49
N SER A 86 -6.63 -13.61 9.62
CA SER A 86 -6.54 -13.09 8.25
C SER A 86 -6.26 -11.59 8.22
N ASP A 87 -6.93 -10.80 9.06
CA ASP A 87 -6.71 -9.35 9.18
C ASP A 87 -5.28 -9.04 9.64
N ALA A 88 -4.74 -9.84 10.57
CA ALA A 88 -3.34 -9.72 11.00
C ALA A 88 -2.37 -10.06 9.86
N GLU A 89 -2.61 -11.14 9.11
CA GLU A 89 -1.81 -11.52 7.94
C GLU A 89 -1.84 -10.43 6.85
N LYS A 90 -3.02 -9.86 6.55
CA LYS A 90 -3.17 -8.73 5.61
C LYS A 90 -2.38 -7.50 6.07
N SER A 91 -2.43 -7.18 7.36
CA SER A 91 -1.70 -6.05 7.93
C SER A 91 -0.18 -6.23 7.80
N VAL A 92 0.32 -7.44 8.06
CA VAL A 92 1.73 -7.78 7.87
C VAL A 92 2.13 -7.69 6.39
N ALA A 93 1.32 -8.24 5.49
CA ALA A 93 1.59 -8.20 4.06
C ALA A 93 1.64 -6.76 3.53
N MET A 94 0.68 -5.91 3.92
CA MET A 94 0.66 -4.50 3.52
C MET A 94 1.91 -3.74 3.99
N ASN A 95 2.40 -4.01 5.20
CA ASN A 95 3.63 -3.40 5.70
C ASN A 95 4.88 -3.91 4.98
N GLN A 96 4.92 -5.19 4.64
CA GLN A 96 6.01 -5.78 3.85
C GLN A 96 6.05 -5.20 2.44
N ASP A 97 4.90 -5.09 1.77
CA ASP A 97 4.75 -4.46 0.46
C ASP A 97 5.28 -3.02 0.50
N PHE A 98 4.81 -2.21 1.44
CA PHE A 98 5.23 -0.82 1.59
C PHE A 98 6.74 -0.69 1.80
N ALA A 99 7.33 -1.52 2.67
CA ALA A 99 8.77 -1.53 2.90
C ALA A 99 9.55 -1.92 1.64
N ASN A 100 9.06 -2.88 0.86
CA ASN A 100 9.66 -3.29 -0.39
C ASN A 100 9.57 -2.20 -1.47
N ASP A 101 8.44 -1.52 -1.57
CA ASP A 101 8.23 -0.44 -2.55
C ASP A 101 9.09 0.79 -2.22
N ILE A 102 9.26 1.14 -0.93
CA ILE A 102 10.23 2.16 -0.52
C ILE A 102 11.65 1.77 -0.93
N ARG A 103 12.08 0.52 -0.67
CA ARG A 103 13.43 0.07 -1.03
C ARG A 103 13.68 0.21 -2.54
N LYS A 104 12.74 -0.28 -3.36
CA LYS A 104 12.82 -0.14 -4.82
C LYS A 104 12.87 1.32 -5.27
N LEU A 105 12.10 2.20 -4.64
CA LEU A 105 12.10 3.62 -4.97
C LEU A 105 13.43 4.30 -4.63
N VAL A 106 14.04 3.94 -3.49
CA VAL A 106 15.38 4.40 -3.12
C VAL A 106 16.43 3.88 -4.10
N GLU A 107 16.41 2.58 -4.42
CA GLU A 107 17.32 1.96 -5.40
C GLU A 107 17.22 2.66 -6.77
N SER A 108 16.00 2.88 -7.26
CA SER A 108 15.73 3.57 -8.52
C SER A 108 16.21 5.03 -8.49
N SER A 109 16.02 5.73 -7.38
CA SER A 109 16.48 7.12 -7.22
C SER A 109 18.01 7.22 -7.22
N VAL A 110 18.70 6.30 -6.53
CA VAL A 110 20.17 6.22 -6.53
C VAL A 110 20.69 5.89 -7.93
N GLN A 111 20.06 4.95 -8.63
CA GLN A 111 20.43 4.62 -10.00
C GLN A 111 20.27 5.82 -10.94
N THR A 112 19.12 6.51 -10.87
CA THR A 112 18.85 7.71 -11.68
C THR A 112 19.86 8.81 -11.42
N ALA A 113 20.24 9.04 -10.15
CA ALA A 113 21.26 10.02 -9.78
C ALA A 113 22.65 9.65 -10.34
N SER A 114 23.03 8.38 -10.25
CA SER A 114 24.29 7.86 -10.80
C SER A 114 24.36 8.03 -12.32
N GLU A 115 23.29 7.64 -13.03
CA GLU A 115 23.18 7.79 -14.49
C GLU A 115 23.26 9.26 -14.91
N THR A 116 22.57 10.15 -14.20
CA THR A 116 22.59 11.60 -14.47
C THR A 116 23.98 12.21 -14.23
N ALA A 117 24.68 11.77 -13.18
CA ALA A 117 26.06 12.19 -12.91
C ALA A 117 27.03 11.72 -13.99
N GLN A 118 26.91 10.46 -14.44
CA GLN A 118 27.72 9.91 -15.54
C GLN A 118 27.49 10.66 -16.85
N GLN A 119 26.22 10.96 -17.18
CA GLN A 119 25.87 11.76 -18.35
C GLN A 119 26.48 13.16 -18.28
N SER A 120 26.38 13.83 -17.14
CA SER A 120 26.96 15.17 -16.93
C SER A 120 28.48 15.18 -17.13
N VAL A 121 29.19 14.17 -16.61
CA VAL A 121 30.64 14.00 -16.81
C VAL A 121 30.99 13.73 -18.27
N ALA A 122 30.21 12.90 -18.97
CA ALA A 122 30.42 12.60 -20.38
C ALA A 122 30.22 13.85 -21.25
N GLU A 123 29.20 14.65 -20.96
CA GLU A 123 28.94 15.92 -21.65
C GLU A 123 30.04 16.94 -21.43
N ALA A 124 30.54 17.10 -20.19
CA ALA A 124 31.66 17.98 -19.88
C ALA A 124 32.94 17.58 -20.63
N LYS A 125 33.25 16.28 -20.70
CA LYS A 125 34.38 15.77 -21.49
C LYS A 125 34.22 16.02 -22.99
N LYS A 126 32.99 15.96 -23.51
CA LYS A 126 32.70 16.21 -24.93
C LYS A 126 32.84 17.70 -25.27
N ALA A 127 32.37 18.59 -24.39
CA ALA A 127 32.54 20.04 -24.54
C ALA A 127 34.02 20.45 -24.54
N ALA A 128 34.83 19.90 -23.63
CA ALA A 128 36.26 20.17 -23.52
C ALA A 128 37.11 19.64 -24.70
N LYS A 129 36.57 18.73 -25.53
CA LYS A 129 37.24 18.18 -26.73
C LYS A 129 36.96 18.98 -28.00
N VAL A 130 35.97 19.86 -27.97
CA VAL A 130 35.49 20.64 -29.13
C VAL A 130 35.91 22.12 -29.00
N SER A 131 36.35 22.56 -27.82
CA SER A 131 37.04 23.83 -27.53
C SER A 131 38.54 23.72 -27.76
#